data_AF-A0A820RUE4-F1
#
_entry.id   AF-A0A820RUE4-F1
#
_cell.length_a   1.000
_cell.length_b   1.000
_cell.length_c   1.000
_cell.angle_alpha   90.00
_cell.angle_beta   90.00
_cell.angle_gamma   90.00
#
_symmetry.space_group_name_H-M   'P 1'
#
loop_
_entity.id
_entity.type
_entity.pdbx_description
1 polymer ?
#
loop_
_entity_poly.entity_id
_entity_poly.type
_entity_poly.pdbx_seq_one_letter_code
_entity_poly.pdbx_strand_id
1 'polypeptide(L)'
;IQAKKGMTFQVSIGLSGLNNLDGKDDQSKTYALFIGDTVLVNENEPCTILTSSKKDISHIAIILNDDGSEPEEVEKTPAITPRRAATTETKR
;
A
#
# COMPACT_ATOMS: atom_id res chain seq x y z
N ILE A 1 16.10 -21.36 -5.66
CA ILE A 1 15.60 -21.28 -7.05
C ILE A 1 16.00 -19.91 -7.59
N GLN A 2 16.55 -19.84 -8.81
CA GLN A 2 16.96 -18.58 -9.44
C GLN A 2 15.98 -18.25 -10.56
N ALA A 3 15.50 -17.00 -10.62
CA ALA A 3 14.64 -16.52 -11.70
C ALA A 3 15.40 -16.52 -13.04
N LYS A 4 14.73 -16.94 -14.12
CA LYS A 4 15.29 -17.02 -15.47
C LYS A 4 14.42 -16.25 -16.46
N LYS A 5 15.02 -15.77 -17.54
CA LYS A 5 14.32 -15.10 -18.65
C LYS A 5 13.09 -15.89 -19.09
N GLY A 6 11.97 -15.20 -19.29
CA GLY A 6 10.72 -15.78 -19.76
C GLY A 6 9.83 -16.38 -18.67
N MET A 7 10.29 -16.40 -17.41
CA MET A 7 9.42 -16.73 -16.28
C MET A 7 8.49 -15.56 -15.96
N THR A 8 7.26 -15.88 -15.58
CA THR A 8 6.26 -14.92 -15.10
C THR A 8 5.97 -15.20 -13.63
N PHE A 9 5.99 -14.17 -12.80
CA PHE A 9 5.71 -14.27 -11.38
C PHE A 9 4.59 -13.31 -10.98
N GLN A 10 3.72 -13.78 -10.09
CA GLN A 10 2.90 -12.89 -9.28
C GLN A 10 3.73 -12.45 -8.09
N VAL A 11 4.13 -11.17 -8.05
CA VAL A 11 4.81 -10.57 -6.90
C VAL A 11 3.76 -9.87 -6.06
N SER A 12 3.77 -10.14 -4.77
CA SER A 12 2.67 -9.86 -3.89
C SER A 12 3.22 -9.59 -2.50
N ILE A 13 3.01 -8.38 -1.99
CA ILE A 13 3.55 -7.91 -0.72
C ILE A 13 2.41 -7.29 0.07
N GLY A 14 2.33 -7.63 1.36
CA GLY A 14 1.38 -7.00 2.25
C GLY A 14 1.74 -7.10 3.71
N LEU A 15 1.01 -6.33 4.49
CA LEU A 15 1.04 -6.29 5.94
C LEU A 15 -0.36 -6.66 6.44
N SER A 16 -0.42 -7.50 7.46
CA SER A 16 -1.67 -7.91 8.10
C SER A 16 -1.59 -7.71 9.61
N GLY A 17 -2.74 -7.63 10.27
CA GLY A 17 -2.80 -7.41 11.71
C GLY A 17 -2.41 -6.00 12.12
N LEU A 18 -2.62 -5.00 11.27
CA LEU A 18 -2.34 -3.60 11.59
C LEU A 18 -3.46 -3.06 12.47
N ASN A 19 -3.11 -2.57 13.66
CA ASN A 19 -4.07 -2.00 14.59
C ASN A 19 -4.39 -0.55 14.23
N ASN A 20 -5.68 -0.26 14.11
CA ASN A 20 -6.20 1.09 14.02
C ASN A 20 -6.72 1.51 15.40
N LEU A 21 -5.97 2.39 16.06
CA LEU A 21 -6.28 2.83 17.44
C LEU A 21 -7.57 3.65 17.53
N ASP A 22 -7.99 4.27 16.42
CA ASP A 22 -9.21 5.08 16.35
C ASP A 22 -10.43 4.27 15.87
N GLY A 23 -10.26 2.95 15.66
CA GLY A 23 -11.31 2.04 15.22
C GLY A 23 -12.43 1.93 16.26
N LYS A 24 -13.65 2.35 15.88
CA LYS A 24 -14.82 2.37 16.77
C LYS A 24 -15.53 1.01 16.85
N ASP A 25 -15.44 0.22 15.79
CA ASP A 25 -16.05 -1.11 15.69
C ASP A 25 -15.00 -2.20 15.47
N ASP A 26 -15.37 -3.46 15.67
CA ASP A 26 -14.42 -4.58 15.59
C ASP A 26 -13.83 -4.75 14.18
N GLN A 27 -14.53 -4.29 13.14
CA GLN A 27 -14.06 -4.38 11.75
C GLN A 27 -13.04 -3.29 11.40
N SER A 28 -13.15 -2.10 11.99
CA SER A 28 -12.20 -1.00 11.75
C SER A 28 -10.97 -1.05 12.63
N LYS A 29 -10.96 -1.84 13.71
CA LYS A 29 -9.84 -1.97 14.66
C LYS A 29 -8.61 -2.66 14.08
N THR A 30 -8.78 -3.57 13.13
CA THR A 30 -7.66 -4.28 12.49
C THR A 30 -7.81 -4.23 10.99
N TYR A 31 -6.76 -3.83 10.28
CA TYR A 31 -6.75 -3.81 8.84
C TYR A 31 -5.50 -4.50 8.27
N ALA A 32 -5.53 -4.71 6.95
CA ALA A 32 -4.42 -5.24 6.18
C ALA A 32 -4.26 -4.41 4.91
N LEU A 33 -3.04 -4.35 4.40
CA LEU A 33 -2.72 -3.71 3.12
C LEU A 33 -1.96 -4.71 2.26
N PHE A 34 -2.32 -4.79 0.98
CA PHE A 34 -1.64 -5.64 0.03
C PHE A 34 -1.52 -4.95 -1.32
N ILE A 35 -0.35 -5.07 -1.93
CA ILE A 35 -0.06 -4.62 -3.28
C ILE A 35 0.51 -5.82 -4.04
N GLY A 36 0.04 -6.02 -5.27
CA GLY A 36 0.53 -7.09 -6.12
C GLY A 36 0.64 -6.65 -7.57
N ASP A 37 1.61 -7.24 -8.27
CA ASP A 37 1.83 -7.07 -9.68
C ASP A 37 2.32 -8.36 -10.33
N THR A 38 1.90 -8.57 -11.57
CA THR A 38 2.43 -9.63 -12.42
C THR A 38 3.66 -9.10 -13.14
N VAL A 39 4.78 -9.81 -13.04
CA VAL A 39 6.06 -9.40 -13.65
C VAL A 39 6.61 -10.50 -14.56
N LEU A 40 7.17 -10.09 -15.71
CA LEU A 40 7.90 -10.93 -16.64
C LEU A 40 9.40 -10.72 -16.47
N VAL A 41 10.16 -11.81 -16.30
CA VAL A 41 11.62 -11.75 -16.13
C VAL A 41 12.31 -11.56 -17.47
N ASN A 42 13.11 -10.50 -17.54
CA ASN A 42 13.96 -10.15 -18.68
C ASN A 42 15.41 -10.58 -18.42
N GLU A 43 16.26 -10.57 -19.46
CA GLU A 43 17.62 -11.14 -19.39
C GLU A 43 18.68 -10.14 -18.91
N ASN A 44 18.58 -8.88 -19.37
CA ASN A 44 19.54 -7.81 -19.07
C ASN A 44 18.86 -6.50 -18.66
N GLU A 45 17.56 -6.55 -18.40
CA GLU A 45 16.73 -5.39 -18.07
C GLU A 45 15.90 -5.69 -16.82
N PRO A 46 15.41 -4.66 -16.10
CA PRO A 46 14.40 -4.85 -15.07
C PRO A 46 13.19 -5.65 -15.59
N CYS A 47 12.49 -6.35 -14.70
CA CYS A 47 11.30 -7.11 -15.10
C CYS A 47 10.21 -6.19 -15.65
N THR A 48 9.48 -6.66 -16.66
CA THR A 48 8.33 -5.93 -17.22
C THR A 48 7.12 -6.13 -16.32
N ILE A 49 6.51 -5.04 -15.84
CA ILE A 49 5.25 -5.08 -15.10
C ILE A 49 4.10 -5.23 -16.10
N LEU A 50 3.31 -6.30 -15.97
CA LEU A 50 2.19 -6.60 -16.85
C LEU A 50 0.86 -6.01 -16.34
N THR A 51 0.78 -5.64 -15.06
CA THR A 51 -0.41 -5.07 -14.41
C THR A 51 -0.22 -3.60 -14.01
N SER A 52 0.05 -2.74 -14.99
CA SER A 52 0.31 -1.29 -14.80
C SER A 52 -0.96 -0.46 -14.50
N SER A 53 -1.81 -0.92 -13.59
CA SER A 53 -2.89 -0.09 -13.01
C SER A 53 -2.31 0.90 -12.00
N LYS A 54 -2.90 2.09 -11.90
CA LYS A 54 -2.55 3.09 -10.88
C LYS A 54 -2.92 2.55 -9.50
N LYS A 55 -1.98 2.61 -8.56
CA LYS A 55 -2.16 2.09 -7.18
C LYS A 55 -2.00 3.18 -6.13
N ASP A 56 -1.84 4.43 -6.55
CA ASP A 56 -1.78 5.57 -5.64
C ASP A 56 -3.12 5.75 -4.93
N ILE A 57 -3.09 6.20 -3.68
CA ILE A 57 -4.28 6.36 -2.83
C ILE A 57 -5.36 7.20 -3.53
N SER A 58 -4.98 8.27 -4.25
CA SER A 58 -5.90 9.12 -5.00
C SER A 58 -6.68 8.39 -6.11
N HIS A 59 -6.18 7.25 -6.60
CA HIS A 59 -6.84 6.47 -7.65
C HIS A 59 -7.65 5.30 -7.12
N ILE A 60 -7.44 4.89 -5.86
CA ILE A 60 -8.08 3.71 -5.26
C ILE A 60 -9.01 4.04 -4.09
N ALA A 61 -8.87 5.23 -3.49
CA ALA A 61 -9.69 5.66 -2.38
C ALA A 61 -11.08 6.08 -2.88
N ILE A 62 -12.11 5.53 -2.25
CA ILE A 62 -13.50 5.95 -2.43
C ILE A 62 -13.91 6.70 -1.17
N ILE A 63 -14.27 7.97 -1.33
CA ILE A 63 -14.76 8.82 -0.25
C ILE A 63 -16.26 8.98 -0.46
N LEU A 64 -17.03 8.62 0.56
CA LEU A 64 -18.48 8.78 0.56
C LEU A 64 -18.83 10.07 1.30
N ASN A 65 -19.46 11.00 0.60
CA ASN A 65 -20.00 12.23 1.18
C ASN A 65 -21.47 11.98 1.54
N ASP A 66 -21.81 12.10 2.82
CA ASP A 66 -23.14 11.77 3.37
C ASP A 66 -24.20 12.85 3.06
N ASP A 67 -23.80 13.97 2.45
CA ASP A 67 -24.63 15.14 2.17
C ASP A 67 -25.01 15.31 0.68
N GLY A 68 -24.64 14.36 -0.19
CA GLY A 68 -24.93 14.44 -1.63
C GLY A 68 -24.16 15.54 -2.37
N SER A 69 -23.17 16.14 -1.71
CA SER A 69 -22.25 17.11 -2.30
C SER A 69 -21.27 16.42 -3.25
N GLU A 70 -20.94 17.09 -4.36
CA GLU A 70 -19.92 16.63 -5.32
C GLU A 70 -18.61 16.28 -4.58
N PRO A 71 -17.90 15.20 -4.98
CA PRO A 71 -16.68 14.77 -4.33
C PRO A 71 -15.61 15.88 -4.42
N GLU A 72 -15.16 16.39 -3.27
CA GLU A 72 -14.05 17.34 -3.22
C GLU A 72 -12.78 16.68 -3.77
N GLU A 73 -12.02 17.42 -4.60
CA GLU A 73 -10.79 16.93 -5.20
C GLU A 73 -9.78 16.61 -4.10
N VAL A 74 -9.43 15.32 -3.93
CA VAL A 74 -8.51 14.87 -2.88
C VAL A 74 -7.14 15.50 -3.10
N GLU A 75 -6.81 16.49 -2.26
CA GLU A 75 -5.50 17.14 -2.25
C GLU A 75 -4.42 16.07 -2.10
N LYS A 76 -3.40 16.08 -2.98
CA LYS A 76 -2.29 15.12 -2.95
C LYS A 76 -1.61 15.23 -1.59
N THR A 77 -1.87 14.29 -0.68
CA THR A 77 -1.22 14.25 0.63
C THR A 77 0.30 14.20 0.42
N PRO A 78 1.09 15.07 1.06
CA PRO A 78 2.54 14.99 0.99
C PRO A 78 3.01 13.66 1.59
N ALA A 79 4.13 13.16 1.09
CA ALA A 79 4.73 11.89 1.50
C ALA A 79 4.71 11.73 3.03
N ILE A 80 4.22 10.58 3.49
CA ILE A 80 4.21 10.16 4.89
C ILE A 80 5.66 10.24 5.39
N THR A 81 6.00 11.29 6.15
CA THR A 81 7.29 11.37 6.82
C THR A 81 7.24 10.35 7.97
N PRO A 82 8.17 9.38 8.03
CA PRO A 82 8.12 8.36 9.07
C PRO A 82 8.28 9.06 10.43
N ARG A 83 7.24 8.99 11.26
CA ARG A 83 7.31 9.47 12.65
C ARG A 83 8.33 8.58 13.37
N ARG A 84 9.51 9.15 13.65
CA ARG A 84 10.62 8.50 14.33
C ARG A 84 10.11 7.83 15.61
N ALA A 85 10.22 6.50 15.68
CA ALA A 85 9.88 5.74 16.89
C ALA A 85 10.72 6.28 18.06
N ALA A 86 10.06 6.64 19.16
CA ALA A 86 10.72 7.10 20.38
C ALA A 86 11.65 6.00 20.88
N THR A 87 12.96 6.25 20.83
CA THR A 87 13.98 5.37 21.42
C THR A 87 13.92 5.50 22.94
N THR A 88 13.84 4.36 23.62
CA THR A 88 13.94 4.17 25.06
C THR A 88 15.24 4.75 25.63
N GLU A 89 15.14 5.65 26.61
CA GLU A 89 16.26 5.96 27.52
C GLU A 89 16.16 5.04 28.75
N THR A 90 16.96 3.98 28.77
CA THR A 90 17.29 3.25 30.01
C THR A 90 18.45 3.98 30.68
N LYS A 91 18.15 4.66 31.78
CA LYS A 91 19.11 5.35 32.64
C LYS A 91 20.09 4.33 33.23
N ARG A 92 21.38 4.49 32.95
CA ARG A 92 22.49 3.89 33.73
C ARG A 92 22.85 4.80 34.88
#